data_AF-A0A7V7SU54-F1
#
_entry.id   AF-A0A7V7SU54-F1
#
_cell.length_a   1.000
_cell.length_b   1.000
_cell.length_c   1.000
_cell.angle_alpha   90.00
_cell.angle_beta   90.00
_cell.angle_gamma   90.00
#
_symmetry.space_group_name_H-M   'P 1'
#
loop_
_entity.id
_entity.type
_entity.pdbx_description
1 polymer ?
#
loop_
_entity_poly.entity_id
_entity_poly.type
_entity_poly.pdbx_seq_one_letter_code
_entity_poly.pdbx_strand_id
1 'polypeptide(L)'
;MPRFQPPHCPWDACPSRTDSVPFRFQKRGFYCGRQQRRIQRFWCHGCRRSFSSQSFKFHYRLKYGRLHLDFWPLVVSKVTLRQSARMLGVDRRTLADRLLRMGEHARRFHRLRLQEVAARGGLPGVFQLDELETFETDRRLQPVTVPVLIHRAKYFVVHLTAGTLPCRGSLPPRLRKKKEEREKLFGKRRSQSRQGVEACLQTLKEVLPPRQPAVLQSDRKKIYPSVLKSVFGAAGFQHLQECSKRKRDRGNPLFPINHTLAQMRDNLSRLVRRNWGHSKKRSWLRLHMWLWLLWRNYVRPITAEGEPPTPGMLLGVTSRRWTARELFRWRIFSFSDLPDLQ
;
A
#
# COMPACT_ATOMS: atom_id res chain seq x y z
N MET A 1 -16.07 19.75 22.02
CA MET A 1 -15.10 19.13 21.08
C MET A 1 -13.70 19.62 21.44
N PRO A 2 -12.69 18.74 21.58
CA PRO A 2 -11.33 19.19 21.85
C PRO A 2 -10.87 20.15 20.75
N ARG A 3 -10.25 21.26 21.15
CA ARG A 3 -9.72 22.26 20.22
C ARG A 3 -8.56 21.63 19.46
N PHE A 4 -8.64 21.57 18.13
CA PHE A 4 -7.57 21.02 17.28
C PHE A 4 -6.25 21.78 17.52
N GLN A 5 -5.20 21.03 17.87
CA GLN A 5 -3.84 21.53 17.98
C GLN A 5 -3.02 21.01 16.79
N PRO A 6 -2.42 21.89 15.97
CA PRO A 6 -1.53 21.47 14.90
C PRO A 6 -0.33 20.71 15.47
N PRO A 7 -0.03 19.49 15.00
CA PRO A 7 1.16 18.76 15.45
C PRO A 7 2.46 19.29 14.81
N HIS A 8 2.39 19.86 13.61
CA HIS A 8 3.52 20.41 12.85
C HIS A 8 3.05 21.47 11.85
N CYS A 9 3.98 22.14 11.17
CA CYS A 9 3.67 23.06 10.08
C CYS A 9 3.27 22.30 8.80
N PRO A 10 2.11 22.54 8.16
CA PRO A 10 1.68 21.75 6.99
C PRO A 10 2.43 22.08 5.69
N TRP A 11 3.46 22.94 5.74
CA TRP A 11 4.28 23.36 4.61
C TRP A 11 5.59 22.59 4.61
N ASP A 12 5.85 21.79 3.58
CA ASP A 12 6.98 20.85 3.55
C ASP A 12 8.35 21.53 3.64
N ALA A 13 8.50 22.75 3.09
CA ALA A 13 9.73 23.53 3.13
C ALA A 13 9.92 24.33 4.44
N CYS A 14 9.09 24.11 5.47
CA CYS A 14 9.24 24.82 6.73
C CYS A 14 10.42 24.26 7.52
N PRO A 15 11.32 25.10 8.08
CA PRO A 15 12.46 24.61 8.88
C PRO A 15 12.04 23.76 10.09
N SER A 16 10.85 24.00 10.65
CA SER A 16 10.33 23.19 11.76
C SER A 16 9.89 21.77 11.37
N ARG A 17 10.10 21.37 10.10
CA ARG A 17 9.80 20.03 9.57
C ARG A 17 11.04 19.14 9.53
N THR A 18 12.22 19.75 9.59
CA THR A 18 13.53 19.08 9.57
C THR A 18 14.17 19.09 10.96
N ASP A 19 13.38 19.34 12.01
CA ASP A 19 13.80 19.49 13.41
C ASP A 19 14.93 20.51 13.66
N SER A 20 15.26 21.36 12.68
CA SER A 20 16.27 22.41 12.83
C SER A 20 15.79 23.56 13.70
N VAL A 21 14.47 23.72 13.85
CA VAL A 21 13.84 24.67 14.76
C VAL A 21 12.59 24.07 15.38
N PRO A 22 12.27 24.38 16.66
CA PRO A 22 11.05 23.90 17.28
C PRO A 22 9.81 24.45 16.57
N PHE A 23 8.78 23.61 16.41
CA PHE A 23 7.52 24.03 15.83
C PHE A 23 6.73 24.93 16.80
N ARG A 24 6.77 26.23 16.54
CA ARG A 24 5.97 27.24 17.25
C ARG A 24 4.91 27.85 16.34
N PHE A 25 3.69 28.00 16.85
CA PHE A 25 2.59 28.63 16.14
C PHE A 25 1.77 29.52 17.06
N GLN A 26 1.09 30.52 16.48
CA GLN A 26 0.08 31.33 17.15
C GLN A 26 -1.29 31.13 16.49
N LYS A 27 -2.37 31.22 17.27
CA LYS A 27 -3.74 31.23 16.73
C LYS A 27 -4.02 32.59 16.10
N ARG A 28 -4.54 32.61 14.88
CA ARG A 28 -4.80 33.83 14.10
C ARG A 28 -6.28 33.95 13.71
N GLY A 29 -7.17 34.01 14.70
CA GLY A 29 -8.61 34.13 14.48
C GLY A 29 -9.22 32.98 13.65
N PHE A 30 -10.34 33.26 12.98
CA PHE A 30 -11.12 32.27 12.24
C PHE A 30 -11.47 32.77 10.85
N TYR A 31 -11.85 31.86 9.96
CA TYR A 31 -12.59 32.20 8.74
C TYR A 31 -13.77 31.25 8.57
N CYS A 32 -14.78 31.67 7.81
CA CYS A 32 -15.92 30.84 7.48
C CYS A 32 -15.63 29.99 6.24
N GLY A 33 -15.69 28.66 6.39
CA GLY A 33 -15.51 27.75 5.26
C GLY A 33 -16.75 27.63 4.37
N ARG A 34 -16.63 26.92 3.24
CA ARG A 34 -17.75 26.67 2.30
C ARG A 34 -18.98 26.00 2.93
N GLN A 35 -18.82 25.28 4.04
CA GLN A 35 -19.92 24.65 4.78
C GLN A 35 -20.40 25.51 5.95
N GLN A 36 -20.14 26.83 5.91
CA GLN A 36 -20.43 27.80 6.96
C GLN A 36 -19.86 27.43 8.34
N ARG A 37 -18.81 26.61 8.38
CA ARG A 37 -18.13 26.22 9.60
C ARG A 37 -17.01 27.19 9.90
N ARG A 38 -16.94 27.67 11.14
CA ARG A 38 -15.79 28.44 11.66
C ARG A 38 -14.55 27.55 11.68
N ILE A 39 -13.51 27.97 10.97
CA ILE A 39 -12.24 27.24 10.86
C ILE A 39 -11.14 28.08 11.51
N GLN A 40 -10.45 27.49 12.49
CA GLN A 40 -9.31 28.10 13.16
C GLN A 40 -8.14 28.28 12.19
N ARG A 41 -7.59 29.50 12.15
CA ARG A 41 -6.34 29.80 11.45
C ARG A 41 -5.18 29.84 12.43
N PHE A 42 -4.00 29.57 11.92
CA PHE A 42 -2.74 29.58 12.64
C PHE A 42 -1.69 30.30 11.82
N TRP A 43 -0.66 30.78 12.50
CA TRP A 43 0.53 31.36 11.91
C TRP A 43 1.75 30.62 12.44
N CYS A 44 2.58 30.08 11.54
CA CYS A 44 3.81 29.39 11.91
C CYS A 44 4.94 30.42 12.10
N HIS A 45 5.63 30.37 13.23
CA HIS A 45 6.78 31.26 13.48
C HIS A 45 8.03 30.82 12.70
N GLY A 46 8.18 29.53 12.39
CA GLY A 46 9.35 29.01 11.66
C GLY A 46 9.41 29.46 10.19
N CYS A 47 8.31 29.32 9.43
CA CYS A 47 8.27 29.71 8.01
C CYS A 47 7.49 31.00 7.72
N ARG A 48 6.92 31.64 8.76
CA ARG A 48 6.10 32.86 8.62
C ARG A 48 4.95 32.72 7.62
N ARG A 49 4.32 31.54 7.56
CA ARG A 49 3.15 31.26 6.71
C ARG A 49 1.91 30.98 7.55
N SER A 50 0.76 31.41 7.03
CA SER A 50 -0.53 31.06 7.63
C SER A 50 -1.01 29.68 7.16
N PHE A 51 -1.75 29.00 8.02
CA PHE A 51 -2.42 27.74 7.71
C PHE A 51 -3.68 27.58 8.56
N SER A 52 -4.44 26.50 8.37
CA SER A 52 -5.65 26.24 9.16
C SER A 52 -5.80 24.76 9.50
N SER A 53 -6.78 24.42 10.34
CA SER A 53 -7.10 23.01 10.63
C SER A 53 -7.51 22.23 9.35
N GLN A 54 -7.99 22.93 8.32
CA GLN A 54 -8.29 22.31 7.01
C GLN A 54 -7.03 21.86 6.28
N SER A 55 -5.87 22.50 6.48
CA SER A 55 -4.61 22.11 5.82
C SER A 55 -4.22 20.66 6.11
N PHE A 56 -4.67 20.12 7.25
CA PHE A 56 -4.42 18.75 7.69
C PHE A 56 -5.48 17.75 7.24
N LYS A 57 -6.61 18.19 6.67
CA LYS A 57 -7.66 17.26 6.22
C LYS A 57 -7.24 16.54 4.95
N PHE A 58 -7.56 15.24 4.86
CA PHE A 58 -7.28 14.46 3.65
C PHE A 58 -7.86 15.11 2.39
N HIS A 59 -9.02 15.77 2.51
CA HIS A 59 -9.72 16.42 1.40
C HIS A 59 -9.32 17.89 1.17
N TYR A 60 -8.26 18.38 1.82
CA TYR A 60 -7.76 19.75 1.62
C TYR A 60 -7.50 20.02 0.13
N ARG A 61 -8.03 21.15 -0.36
CA ARG A 61 -7.99 21.64 -1.76
C ARG A 61 -8.69 20.74 -2.79
N LEU A 62 -9.54 19.81 -2.37
CA LEU A 62 -10.32 18.98 -3.29
C LEU A 62 -11.71 19.57 -3.52
N LYS A 63 -12.11 19.73 -4.79
CA LYS A 63 -13.46 20.18 -5.18
C LYS A 63 -14.53 19.21 -4.64
N TYR A 64 -14.34 17.92 -4.88
CA TYR A 64 -15.20 16.85 -4.38
C TYR A 64 -14.63 16.30 -3.06
N GLY A 65 -15.05 16.90 -1.95
CA GLY A 65 -14.48 16.62 -0.62
C GLY A 65 -14.70 15.18 -0.15
N ARG A 66 -15.88 14.61 -0.39
CA ARG A 66 -16.28 13.28 0.12
C ARG A 66 -16.12 12.13 -0.88
N LEU A 67 -15.82 12.42 -2.15
CA LEU A 67 -15.73 11.43 -3.24
C LEU A 67 -14.89 10.17 -2.93
N HIS A 68 -13.87 10.29 -2.09
CA HIS A 68 -13.04 9.15 -1.68
C HIS A 68 -13.80 8.10 -0.87
N LEU A 69 -14.83 8.50 -0.11
CA LEU A 69 -15.63 7.60 0.71
C LEU A 69 -16.50 6.69 -0.17
N ASP A 70 -17.02 7.22 -1.26
CA ASP A 70 -17.85 6.46 -2.22
C ASP A 70 -16.99 5.72 -3.25
N PHE A 71 -15.84 6.28 -3.60
CA PHE A 71 -14.92 5.68 -4.56
C PHE A 71 -14.14 4.48 -3.99
N TRP A 72 -13.77 4.51 -2.70
CA TRP A 72 -12.94 3.46 -2.13
C TRP A 72 -13.59 2.06 -2.15
N PRO A 73 -14.86 1.89 -1.74
CA PRO A 73 -15.56 0.60 -1.84
C PRO A 73 -15.57 0.04 -3.26
N LEU A 74 -15.79 0.88 -4.27
CA LEU A 74 -15.81 0.47 -5.67
C LEU A 74 -14.46 -0.10 -6.12
N VAL A 75 -13.35 0.58 -5.81
CA VAL A 75 -12.03 0.13 -6.27
C VAL A 75 -11.55 -1.13 -5.57
N VAL A 76 -11.96 -1.39 -4.34
CA VAL A 76 -11.64 -2.66 -3.65
C VAL A 76 -12.64 -3.77 -3.94
N SER A 77 -13.66 -3.51 -4.76
CA SER A 77 -14.72 -4.46 -5.14
C SER A 77 -14.73 -4.72 -6.65
N LYS A 78 -13.54 -4.80 -7.27
CA LYS A 78 -13.33 -5.15 -8.69
C LYS A 78 -13.90 -4.15 -9.70
N VAL A 79 -14.43 -3.01 -9.28
CA VAL A 79 -14.98 -2.01 -10.19
C VAL A 79 -13.84 -1.25 -10.87
N THR A 80 -13.90 -1.14 -12.20
CA THR A 80 -12.88 -0.40 -12.96
C THR A 80 -12.98 1.10 -12.71
N LEU A 81 -11.89 1.84 -12.94
CA LEU A 81 -11.88 3.30 -12.80
C LEU A 81 -12.91 3.99 -13.71
N ARG A 82 -13.13 3.45 -14.92
CA ARG A 82 -14.12 3.97 -15.87
C ARG A 82 -15.54 3.72 -15.38
N GLN A 83 -15.82 2.52 -14.88
CA GLN A 83 -17.14 2.21 -14.35
C GLN A 83 -17.43 3.00 -13.07
N SER A 84 -16.44 3.14 -12.19
CA SER A 84 -16.55 3.99 -11.00
C SER A 84 -16.87 5.45 -11.36
N ALA A 85 -16.26 5.97 -12.43
CA ALA A 85 -16.51 7.33 -12.92
C ALA A 85 -17.97 7.52 -13.37
N ARG A 86 -18.52 6.54 -14.10
CA ARG A 86 -19.93 6.52 -14.52
C ARG A 86 -20.87 6.44 -13.32
N MET A 87 -20.62 5.51 -12.39
CA MET A 87 -21.45 5.32 -11.19
C MET A 87 -21.49 6.55 -10.28
N LEU A 88 -20.36 7.26 -10.16
CA LEU A 88 -20.23 8.43 -9.30
C LEU A 88 -20.55 9.76 -10.01
N GLY A 89 -20.87 9.73 -11.31
CA GLY A 89 -21.16 10.95 -12.09
C GLY A 89 -19.99 11.94 -12.16
N VAL A 90 -18.74 11.45 -12.19
CA VAL A 90 -17.53 12.29 -12.24
C VAL A 90 -16.62 11.90 -13.39
N ASP A 91 -15.79 12.84 -13.84
CA ASP A 91 -14.80 12.55 -14.87
C ASP A 91 -13.74 11.51 -14.39
N ARG A 92 -13.29 10.67 -15.32
CA ARG A 92 -12.33 9.60 -15.04
C ARG A 92 -10.98 10.14 -14.54
N ARG A 93 -10.53 11.31 -15.01
CA ARG A 93 -9.30 11.97 -14.53
C ARG A 93 -9.43 12.35 -13.06
N THR A 94 -10.61 12.82 -12.65
CA THR A 94 -10.90 13.12 -11.23
C THR A 94 -10.68 11.89 -10.35
N LEU A 95 -11.13 10.71 -10.79
CA LEU A 95 -10.88 9.46 -10.06
C LEU A 95 -9.43 8.97 -10.17
N ALA A 96 -8.74 9.22 -11.28
CA ALA A 96 -7.31 8.91 -11.40
C ALA A 96 -6.50 9.72 -10.38
N ASP A 97 -6.70 11.03 -10.32
CA ASP A 97 -6.03 11.89 -9.34
C ASP A 97 -6.40 11.51 -7.90
N ARG A 98 -7.65 11.07 -7.70
CA ARG A 98 -8.12 10.55 -6.43
C ARG A 98 -7.40 9.27 -6.02
N LEU A 99 -7.27 8.32 -6.94
CA LEU A 99 -6.55 7.05 -6.74
C LEU A 99 -5.08 7.30 -6.38
N LEU A 100 -4.42 8.25 -7.04
CA LEU A 100 -3.05 8.63 -6.71
C LEU A 100 -2.94 9.12 -5.26
N ARG A 101 -3.77 10.09 -4.87
CA ARG A 101 -3.74 10.67 -3.52
C ARG A 101 -4.08 9.62 -2.45
N MET A 102 -5.11 8.81 -2.68
CA MET A 102 -5.53 7.79 -1.72
C MET A 102 -4.49 6.66 -1.64
N GLY A 103 -3.92 6.22 -2.76
CA GLY A 103 -2.93 5.14 -2.79
C GLY A 103 -1.64 5.50 -2.04
N GLU A 104 -1.14 6.72 -2.24
CA GLU A 104 0.02 7.21 -1.46
C GLU A 104 -0.32 7.38 0.02
N HIS A 105 -1.53 7.85 0.34
CA HIS A 105 -1.99 7.93 1.71
C HIS A 105 -2.05 6.56 2.39
N ALA A 106 -2.62 5.56 1.71
CA ALA A 106 -2.69 4.19 2.21
C ALA A 106 -1.30 3.58 2.45
N ARG A 107 -0.34 3.80 1.55
CA ARG A 107 1.05 3.40 1.73
C ARG A 107 1.66 4.01 2.99
N ARG A 108 1.48 5.31 3.19
CA ARG A 108 2.02 6.03 4.37
C ARG A 108 1.37 5.57 5.66
N PHE A 109 0.04 5.42 5.67
CA PHE A 109 -0.71 4.92 6.83
C PHE A 109 -0.20 3.55 7.24
N HIS A 110 -0.09 2.62 6.29
CA HIS A 110 0.36 1.28 6.61
C HIS A 110 1.80 1.28 7.14
N ARG A 111 2.72 2.05 6.52
CA ARG A 111 4.10 2.16 7.02
C ARG A 111 4.19 2.74 8.43
N LEU A 112 3.37 3.73 8.78
CA LEU A 112 3.31 4.26 10.16
C LEU A 112 2.86 3.19 11.16
N ARG A 113 1.82 2.42 10.83
CA ARG A 113 1.38 1.32 11.69
C ARG A 113 2.45 0.26 11.89
N LEU A 114 3.22 -0.05 10.84
CA LEU A 114 4.34 -0.99 10.95
C LEU A 114 5.46 -0.46 11.86
N GLN A 115 5.77 0.84 11.78
CA GLN A 115 6.76 1.47 12.66
C GLN A 115 6.32 1.47 14.13
N GLU A 116 5.06 1.77 14.40
CA GLU A 116 4.51 1.70 15.76
C GLU A 116 4.58 0.28 16.33
N VAL A 117 4.37 -0.73 15.50
CA VAL A 117 4.52 -2.13 15.91
C VAL A 117 5.97 -2.48 16.15
N ALA A 118 6.89 -2.06 15.27
CA ALA A 118 8.32 -2.25 15.48
C ALA A 118 8.79 -1.63 16.81
N ALA A 119 8.31 -0.42 17.13
CA ALA A 119 8.58 0.25 18.40
C ALA A 119 8.01 -0.49 19.63
N ARG A 120 6.97 -1.30 19.46
CA ARG A 120 6.34 -2.13 20.51
C ARG A 120 6.88 -3.56 20.58
N GLY A 121 8.00 -3.85 19.91
CA GLY A 121 8.65 -5.16 19.95
C GLY A 121 8.41 -6.05 18.72
N GLY A 122 7.80 -5.52 17.66
CA GLY A 122 7.69 -6.20 16.36
C GLY A 122 6.54 -7.20 16.22
N LEU A 123 6.52 -7.90 15.09
CA LEU A 123 5.54 -8.91 14.67
C LEU A 123 6.18 -10.30 14.76
N PRO A 124 5.94 -11.08 15.83
CA PRO A 124 6.39 -12.45 15.89
C PRO A 124 5.57 -13.33 14.93
N GLY A 125 6.16 -14.44 14.49
CA GLY A 125 5.45 -15.50 13.80
C GLY A 125 6.06 -15.94 12.47
N VAL A 126 5.27 -16.69 11.72
CA VAL A 126 5.67 -17.25 10.42
C VAL A 126 5.13 -16.37 9.31
N PHE A 127 6.00 -16.02 8.36
CA PHE A 127 5.66 -15.19 7.21
C PHE A 127 5.65 -16.03 5.93
N GLN A 128 4.89 -15.59 4.93
CA GLN A 128 4.88 -16.20 3.61
C GLN A 128 5.13 -15.18 2.52
N LEU A 129 5.96 -15.55 1.55
CA LEU A 129 6.28 -14.74 0.39
C LEU A 129 5.93 -15.53 -0.88
N ASP A 130 5.21 -14.87 -1.79
CA ASP A 130 5.02 -15.35 -3.16
C ASP A 130 4.90 -14.16 -4.13
N GLU A 131 5.08 -14.43 -5.42
CA GLU A 131 5.01 -13.44 -6.48
C GLU A 131 3.86 -13.77 -7.43
N LEU A 132 2.83 -12.91 -7.45
CA LEU A 132 1.84 -12.98 -8.52
C LEU A 132 2.40 -12.35 -9.80
N GLU A 133 2.11 -12.96 -10.95
CA GLU A 133 2.41 -12.37 -12.24
C GLU A 133 1.17 -11.73 -12.88
N THR A 134 1.39 -10.56 -13.49
CA THR A 134 0.43 -9.79 -14.30
C THR A 134 1.16 -9.07 -15.44
N PHE A 135 0.57 -8.05 -16.05
CA PHE A 135 1.15 -7.34 -17.18
C PHE A 135 0.75 -5.85 -17.22
N GLU A 136 1.51 -5.06 -17.98
CA GLU A 136 1.14 -3.68 -18.34
C GLU A 136 0.23 -3.67 -19.59
N THR A 137 0.59 -2.95 -20.65
CA THR A 137 -0.22 -2.87 -21.89
C THR A 137 -0.19 -4.18 -22.69
N ASP A 138 0.91 -4.93 -22.61
CA ASP A 138 1.10 -6.15 -23.40
C ASP A 138 1.48 -7.34 -22.51
N ARG A 139 0.70 -8.41 -22.57
CA ARG A 139 0.89 -9.61 -21.73
C ARG A 139 2.19 -10.36 -22.03
N ARG A 140 2.66 -10.35 -23.27
CA ARG A 140 3.86 -11.08 -23.69
C ARG A 140 5.10 -10.20 -23.55
N LEU A 141 4.97 -8.91 -23.85
CA LEU A 141 6.09 -7.97 -23.93
C LEU A 141 6.32 -7.15 -22.66
N GLN A 142 5.31 -7.02 -21.80
CA GLN A 142 5.40 -6.24 -20.57
C GLN A 142 4.85 -6.98 -19.36
N PRO A 143 5.36 -8.20 -19.06
CA PRO A 143 5.02 -8.86 -17.83
C PRO A 143 5.48 -8.02 -16.62
N VAL A 144 4.76 -8.20 -15.52
CA VAL A 144 4.95 -7.54 -14.24
C VAL A 144 4.93 -8.61 -13.16
N THR A 145 5.93 -8.58 -12.30
CA THR A 145 5.92 -9.35 -11.05
C THR A 145 5.38 -8.49 -9.93
N VAL A 146 4.65 -9.10 -9.00
CA VAL A 146 4.07 -8.48 -7.82
C VAL A 146 4.38 -9.38 -6.62
N PRO A 147 5.51 -9.13 -5.94
CA PRO A 147 5.83 -9.76 -4.66
C PRO A 147 4.83 -9.32 -3.60
N VAL A 148 4.37 -10.28 -2.81
CA VAL A 148 3.46 -10.08 -1.68
C VAL A 148 3.98 -10.87 -0.49
N LEU A 149 4.12 -10.18 0.64
CA LEU A 149 4.55 -10.76 1.91
C LEU A 149 3.38 -10.68 2.90
N ILE A 150 3.07 -11.81 3.54
CA ILE A 150 2.02 -11.88 4.56
C ILE A 150 2.50 -12.53 5.85
N HIS A 151 1.85 -12.21 6.96
CA HIS A 151 1.88 -13.02 8.16
C HIS A 151 0.94 -14.23 7.99
N ARG A 152 1.49 -15.45 8.04
CA ARG A 152 0.82 -16.71 7.67
C ARG A 152 -0.51 -16.92 8.38
N ALA A 153 -0.49 -16.90 9.72
CA ALA A 153 -1.64 -17.32 10.52
C ALA A 153 -2.80 -16.32 10.50
N LYS A 154 -2.50 -15.03 10.26
CA LYS A 154 -3.46 -13.93 10.41
C LYS A 154 -3.81 -13.26 9.08
N TYR A 155 -3.21 -13.72 7.98
CA TYR A 155 -3.43 -13.20 6.61
C TYR A 155 -3.18 -11.68 6.47
N PHE A 156 -2.40 -11.10 7.40
CA PHE A 156 -2.05 -9.70 7.38
C PHE A 156 -0.97 -9.46 6.33
N VAL A 157 -1.20 -8.52 5.42
CA VAL A 157 -0.23 -8.21 4.36
C VAL A 157 0.79 -7.22 4.92
N VAL A 158 2.05 -7.65 5.01
CA VAL A 158 3.16 -6.85 5.54
C VAL A 158 3.71 -5.91 4.48
N HIS A 159 3.86 -6.41 3.25
CA HIS A 159 4.32 -5.58 2.14
C HIS A 159 3.84 -6.12 0.80
N LEU A 160 3.71 -5.22 -0.17
CA LEU A 160 3.51 -5.56 -1.56
C LEU A 160 4.15 -4.52 -2.47
N THR A 161 4.56 -4.94 -3.67
CA THR A 161 5.10 -4.02 -4.67
C THR A 161 4.87 -4.55 -6.07
N ALA A 162 5.32 -3.81 -7.09
CA ALA A 162 5.25 -4.24 -8.48
C ALA A 162 6.56 -3.90 -9.21
N GLY A 163 7.10 -4.86 -9.93
CA GLY A 163 8.33 -4.75 -10.70
C GLY A 163 8.16 -5.22 -12.14
N THR A 164 9.01 -4.74 -13.05
CA THR A 164 9.05 -5.24 -14.43
C THR A 164 9.61 -6.66 -14.49
N LEU A 165 9.12 -7.44 -15.46
CA LEU A 165 9.79 -8.65 -15.92
C LEU A 165 10.23 -8.45 -17.38
N PRO A 166 11.30 -9.13 -17.83
CA PRO A 166 11.65 -9.18 -19.24
C PRO A 166 10.58 -9.93 -20.03
N CYS A 167 10.53 -9.71 -21.34
CA CYS A 167 9.65 -10.48 -22.22
C CYS A 167 9.93 -11.98 -22.06
N ARG A 168 8.88 -12.80 -22.09
CA ARG A 168 9.05 -14.25 -22.09
C ARG A 168 9.66 -14.72 -23.42
N GLY A 169 10.42 -15.81 -23.38
CA GLY A 169 11.01 -16.44 -24.56
C GLY A 169 9.96 -16.96 -25.56
N SER A 170 10.45 -17.38 -26.73
CA SER A 170 9.64 -17.92 -27.84
C SER A 170 8.59 -16.94 -28.36
N LEU A 171 9.03 -15.74 -28.77
CA LEU A 171 8.17 -14.76 -29.42
C LEU A 171 8.01 -15.08 -30.91
N PRO A 172 6.80 -15.03 -31.48
CA PRO A 172 6.59 -15.00 -32.94
C PRO A 172 7.27 -13.80 -33.59
N PRO A 173 7.63 -13.84 -34.89
CA PRO A 173 8.33 -12.76 -35.59
C PRO A 173 7.69 -11.38 -35.42
N ARG A 174 6.35 -11.31 -35.52
CA ARG A 174 5.58 -10.07 -35.28
C ARG A 174 5.83 -9.47 -33.89
N LEU A 175 5.90 -10.30 -32.84
CA LEU A 175 6.16 -9.83 -31.48
C LEU A 175 7.64 -9.53 -31.22
N ARG A 176 8.56 -10.14 -31.98
CA ARG A 176 10.00 -9.80 -31.94
C ARG A 176 10.22 -8.39 -32.48
N LYS A 177 9.67 -8.07 -33.66
CA LYS A 177 9.72 -6.70 -34.23
C LYS A 177 9.14 -5.66 -33.28
N LYS A 178 7.94 -5.93 -32.73
CA LYS A 178 7.31 -5.05 -31.74
C LYS A 178 8.14 -4.91 -30.46
N LYS A 179 8.84 -5.94 -30.03
CA LYS A 179 9.75 -5.87 -28.88
C LYS A 179 10.93 -4.94 -29.20
N GLU A 180 11.59 -5.12 -30.33
CA GLU A 180 12.73 -4.31 -30.76
C GLU A 180 12.37 -2.82 -30.87
N GLU A 181 11.25 -2.50 -31.52
CA GLU A 181 10.72 -1.13 -31.59
C GLU A 181 10.53 -0.52 -30.19
N ARG A 182 10.00 -1.30 -29.24
CA ARG A 182 9.79 -0.83 -27.86
C ARG A 182 11.09 -0.70 -27.09
N GLU A 183 12.05 -1.60 -27.30
CA GLU A 183 13.36 -1.55 -26.66
C GLU A 183 14.18 -0.36 -27.16
N LYS A 184 14.01 0.05 -28.43
CA LYS A 184 14.56 1.31 -28.96
C LYS A 184 13.96 2.54 -28.28
N LEU A 185 12.64 2.55 -28.06
CA LEU A 185 11.94 3.72 -27.47
C LEU A 185 12.09 3.83 -25.95
N PHE A 186 12.10 2.71 -25.23
CA PHE A 186 11.98 2.70 -23.76
C PHE A 186 13.13 1.97 -23.05
N GLY A 187 14.09 1.42 -23.80
CA GLY A 187 15.15 0.57 -23.28
C GLY A 187 14.71 -0.87 -22.99
N LYS A 188 15.72 -1.74 -22.81
CA LYS A 188 15.51 -3.17 -22.49
C LYS A 188 14.93 -3.34 -21.09
N ARG A 189 13.82 -4.08 -20.98
CA ARG A 189 13.21 -4.39 -19.68
C ARG A 189 14.07 -5.38 -18.91
N ARG A 190 14.51 -4.98 -17.72
CA ARG A 190 15.21 -5.86 -16.76
C ARG A 190 14.23 -6.45 -15.75
N SER A 191 14.57 -7.62 -15.21
CA SER A 191 13.80 -8.22 -14.12
C SER A 191 13.98 -7.39 -12.85
N GLN A 192 12.87 -6.96 -12.27
CA GLN A 192 12.82 -6.27 -10.97
C GLN A 192 12.31 -7.18 -9.84
N SER A 193 12.24 -8.49 -10.09
CA SER A 193 11.77 -9.49 -9.12
C SER A 193 12.66 -9.53 -7.88
N ARG A 194 13.99 -9.53 -8.04
CA ARG A 194 14.94 -9.49 -6.93
C ARG A 194 14.72 -8.26 -6.04
N GLN A 195 14.65 -7.07 -6.65
CA GLN A 195 14.47 -5.80 -5.95
C GLN A 195 13.11 -5.74 -5.24
N GLY A 196 12.06 -6.29 -5.85
CA GLY A 196 10.74 -6.32 -5.24
C GLY A 196 10.66 -7.27 -4.04
N VAL A 197 11.30 -8.43 -4.12
CA VAL A 197 11.44 -9.38 -3.00
C VAL A 197 12.27 -8.76 -1.89
N GLU A 198 13.41 -8.15 -2.24
CA GLU A 198 14.27 -7.46 -1.29
C GLU A 198 13.52 -6.38 -0.53
N ALA A 199 12.71 -5.55 -1.20
CA ALA A 199 11.87 -4.55 -0.53
C ALA A 199 10.86 -5.17 0.47
N CYS A 200 10.28 -6.33 0.14
CA CYS A 200 9.41 -7.05 1.07
C CYS A 200 10.19 -7.56 2.29
N LEU A 201 11.36 -8.14 2.08
CA LEU A 201 12.20 -8.67 3.15
C LEU A 201 12.83 -7.57 4.03
N GLN A 202 13.19 -6.42 3.45
CA GLN A 202 13.61 -5.24 4.20
C GLN A 202 12.48 -4.73 5.10
N THR A 203 11.26 -4.62 4.56
CA THR A 203 10.09 -4.26 5.38
C THR A 203 9.84 -5.30 6.48
N LEU A 204 10.04 -6.58 6.20
CA LEU A 204 9.96 -7.64 7.22
C LEU A 204 11.00 -7.43 8.32
N LYS A 205 12.27 -7.21 7.95
CA LYS A 205 13.36 -6.98 8.90
C LYS A 205 13.09 -5.81 9.84
N GLU A 206 12.48 -4.74 9.34
CA GLU A 206 12.10 -3.57 10.13
C GLU A 206 11.03 -3.88 11.19
N VAL A 207 10.21 -4.91 11.00
CA VAL A 207 9.08 -5.24 11.87
C VAL A 207 9.25 -6.54 12.63
N LEU A 208 10.38 -7.23 12.53
CA LEU A 208 10.61 -8.45 13.32
C LEU A 208 10.95 -8.11 14.77
N PRO A 209 10.60 -8.99 15.72
CA PRO A 209 11.08 -8.86 17.09
C PRO A 209 12.61 -8.88 17.15
N PRO A 210 13.23 -8.05 18.01
CA PRO A 210 14.67 -8.10 18.22
C PRO A 210 15.14 -9.50 18.60
N ARG A 211 16.30 -9.92 18.06
CA ARG A 211 16.96 -11.20 18.37
C ARG A 211 16.17 -12.47 18.01
N GLN A 212 15.08 -12.36 17.24
CA GLN A 212 14.37 -13.54 16.72
C GLN A 212 14.69 -13.73 15.23
N PRO A 213 15.02 -14.95 14.77
CA PRO A 213 15.22 -15.22 13.37
C PRO A 213 13.91 -15.11 12.60
N ALA A 214 13.97 -14.62 11.37
CA ALA A 214 12.81 -14.56 10.48
C ALA A 214 12.39 -15.97 10.05
N VAL A 215 11.17 -16.43 10.35
CA VAL A 215 10.66 -17.69 9.80
C VAL A 215 9.84 -17.41 8.55
N LEU A 216 10.41 -17.71 7.37
CA LEU A 216 9.77 -17.48 6.07
C LEU A 216 9.43 -18.78 5.37
N GLN A 217 8.21 -18.87 4.85
CA GLN A 217 7.79 -19.94 3.92
C GLN A 217 7.59 -19.38 2.51
N SER A 218 8.04 -20.10 1.50
CA SER A 218 7.82 -19.71 0.11
C SER A 218 7.84 -20.91 -0.82
N ASP A 219 7.61 -20.67 -2.12
CA ASP A 219 7.94 -21.67 -3.13
C ASP A 219 9.48 -21.83 -3.30
N ARG A 220 9.87 -22.70 -4.23
CA ARG A 220 11.27 -23.00 -4.57
C ARG A 220 11.88 -22.03 -5.59
N LYS A 221 11.46 -20.77 -5.65
CA LYS A 221 12.07 -19.80 -6.58
C LYS A 221 13.55 -19.57 -6.23
N LYS A 222 14.41 -19.77 -7.23
CA LYS A 222 15.89 -19.73 -7.09
C LYS A 222 16.43 -18.46 -6.43
N ILE A 223 15.76 -17.31 -6.62
CA ILE A 223 16.27 -16.03 -6.10
C ILE A 223 16.11 -15.91 -4.58
N TYR A 224 15.11 -16.55 -3.98
CA TYR A 224 14.72 -16.27 -2.58
C TYR A 224 15.83 -16.55 -1.57
N PRO A 225 16.54 -17.69 -1.57
CA PRO A 225 17.60 -17.95 -0.61
C PRO A 225 18.71 -16.89 -0.66
N SER A 226 19.10 -16.46 -1.87
CA SER A 226 20.15 -15.46 -2.05
C SER A 226 19.76 -14.07 -1.53
N VAL A 227 18.49 -13.67 -1.67
CA VAL A 227 18.01 -12.37 -1.17
C VAL A 227 17.80 -12.42 0.34
N LEU A 228 17.29 -13.53 0.87
CA LEU A 228 17.20 -13.77 2.31
C LEU A 228 18.56 -13.62 2.99
N LYS A 229 19.58 -14.32 2.48
CA LYS A 229 20.96 -14.21 2.99
C LYS A 229 21.49 -12.77 2.91
N SER A 230 21.16 -12.04 1.84
CA SER A 230 21.57 -10.63 1.67
C SER A 230 20.92 -9.68 2.68
N VAL A 231 19.67 -9.94 3.07
CA VAL A 231 18.90 -9.03 3.96
C VAL A 231 19.11 -9.36 5.44
N PHE A 232 19.08 -10.64 5.80
CA PHE A 232 19.13 -11.12 7.18
C PHE A 232 20.49 -11.64 7.62
N GLY A 233 21.44 -11.85 6.69
CA GLY A 233 22.67 -12.60 6.97
C GLY A 233 22.42 -14.11 7.02
N ALA A 234 23.48 -14.91 7.17
CA ALA A 234 23.40 -16.38 7.08
C ALA A 234 22.62 -17.03 8.23
N ALA A 235 22.64 -16.45 9.43
CA ALA A 235 21.99 -16.99 10.63
C ALA A 235 20.69 -16.26 11.02
N GLY A 236 20.29 -15.22 10.28
CA GLY A 236 19.16 -14.36 10.67
C GLY A 236 17.78 -14.86 10.22
N PHE A 237 17.68 -16.05 9.62
CA PHE A 237 16.42 -16.56 9.09
C PHE A 237 16.35 -18.10 9.06
N GLN A 238 15.12 -18.61 9.08
CA GLN A 238 14.76 -19.98 8.73
C GLN A 238 13.89 -19.94 7.48
N HIS A 239 14.31 -20.62 6.41
CA HIS A 239 13.58 -20.66 5.14
C HIS A 239 13.00 -22.04 4.87
N LEU A 240 11.67 -22.13 4.88
CA LEU A 240 10.92 -23.36 4.59
C LEU A 240 10.40 -23.30 3.15
N GLN A 241 10.85 -24.22 2.30
CA GLN A 241 10.51 -24.21 0.87
C GLN A 241 9.53 -25.31 0.49
N GLU A 242 8.43 -24.90 -0.12
CA GLU A 242 7.40 -25.81 -0.61
C GLU A 242 7.48 -26.02 -2.12
N CYS A 243 7.27 -27.26 -2.56
CA CYS A 243 7.24 -27.58 -3.98
C CYS A 243 5.95 -27.05 -4.60
N SER A 244 6.07 -26.29 -5.70
CA SER A 244 4.92 -25.75 -6.44
C SER A 244 4.02 -26.81 -7.09
N LYS A 245 4.50 -28.06 -7.19
CA LYS A 245 3.76 -29.23 -7.70
C LYS A 245 2.85 -29.88 -6.65
N ARG A 246 2.99 -29.56 -5.35
CA ARG A 246 2.09 -30.08 -4.32
C ARG A 246 0.66 -29.65 -4.62
N LYS A 247 -0.31 -30.52 -4.31
CA LYS A 247 -1.74 -30.24 -4.50
C LYS A 247 -2.11 -28.94 -3.77
N ARG A 248 -2.93 -28.12 -4.43
CA ARG A 248 -3.36 -26.81 -3.91
C ARG A 248 -4.70 -26.96 -3.19
N ASP A 249 -4.65 -27.53 -1.99
CA ASP A 249 -5.78 -27.64 -1.08
C ASP A 249 -5.51 -26.84 0.21
N ARG A 250 -6.41 -26.95 1.20
CA ARG A 250 -6.27 -26.28 2.50
C ARG A 250 -5.13 -26.83 3.35
N GLY A 251 -4.67 -28.06 3.07
CA GLY A 251 -3.53 -28.69 3.76
C GLY A 251 -2.18 -28.21 3.22
N ASN A 252 -2.16 -27.59 2.04
CA ASN A 252 -0.94 -27.00 1.49
C ASN A 252 -0.39 -25.90 2.41
N PRO A 253 0.88 -25.95 2.83
CA PRO A 253 1.44 -24.92 3.70
C PRO A 253 1.37 -23.51 3.10
N LEU A 254 1.44 -23.36 1.77
CA LEU A 254 1.28 -22.10 1.03
C LEU A 254 -0.17 -21.68 0.78
N PHE A 255 -1.17 -22.40 1.30
CA PHE A 255 -2.58 -22.02 1.15
C PHE A 255 -2.86 -20.58 1.59
N PRO A 256 -2.33 -20.04 2.70
CA PRO A 256 -2.66 -18.69 3.15
C PRO A 256 -2.25 -17.59 2.16
N ILE A 257 -1.02 -17.67 1.61
CA ILE A 257 -0.58 -16.72 0.59
C ILE A 257 -1.36 -16.92 -0.72
N ASN A 258 -1.56 -18.16 -1.16
CA ASN A 258 -2.35 -18.45 -2.37
C ASN A 258 -3.77 -17.89 -2.28
N HIS A 259 -4.43 -18.05 -1.12
CA HIS A 259 -5.75 -17.49 -0.85
C HIS A 259 -5.73 -15.95 -0.91
N THR A 260 -4.70 -15.33 -0.31
CA THR A 260 -4.52 -13.87 -0.36
C THR A 260 -4.34 -13.38 -1.81
N LEU A 261 -3.51 -14.05 -2.62
CA LEU A 261 -3.31 -13.71 -4.03
C LEU A 261 -4.58 -13.93 -4.87
N ALA A 262 -5.40 -14.94 -4.54
CA ALA A 262 -6.70 -15.15 -5.17
C ALA A 262 -7.66 -13.99 -4.85
N GLN A 263 -7.73 -13.56 -3.60
CA GLN A 263 -8.53 -12.41 -3.18
C GLN A 263 -8.04 -11.11 -3.80
N MET A 264 -6.73 -10.90 -3.94
CA MET A 264 -6.20 -9.75 -4.69
C MET A 264 -6.71 -9.76 -6.12
N ARG A 265 -6.68 -10.91 -6.81
CA ARG A 265 -7.18 -11.02 -8.19
C ARG A 265 -8.67 -10.78 -8.32
N ASP A 266 -9.44 -11.20 -7.31
CA ASP A 266 -10.88 -11.01 -7.34
C ASP A 266 -11.27 -9.56 -7.05
N ASN A 267 -10.64 -8.92 -6.07
CA ASN A 267 -10.99 -7.57 -5.63
C ASN A 267 -10.36 -6.45 -6.47
N LEU A 268 -9.22 -6.69 -7.12
CA LEU A 268 -8.51 -5.69 -7.90
C LEU A 268 -8.80 -5.87 -9.39
N SER A 269 -9.57 -4.95 -9.96
CA SER A 269 -9.93 -4.98 -11.38
C SER A 269 -8.71 -5.08 -12.33
N ARG A 270 -7.54 -4.58 -11.89
CA ARG A 270 -6.28 -4.59 -12.66
C ARG A 270 -5.53 -5.93 -12.64
N LEU A 271 -5.91 -6.86 -11.76
CA LEU A 271 -5.26 -8.16 -11.59
C LEU A 271 -6.09 -9.32 -12.15
N VAL A 272 -7.33 -9.07 -12.56
CA VAL A 272 -8.16 -10.05 -13.25
C VAL A 272 -7.48 -10.46 -14.55
N ARG A 273 -7.38 -11.78 -14.78
CA ARG A 273 -6.73 -12.34 -15.96
C ARG A 273 -7.61 -12.11 -17.19
N ARG A 274 -7.00 -11.73 -18.32
CA ARG A 274 -7.67 -11.52 -19.63
C ARG A 274 -8.83 -10.52 -19.56
N ASN A 275 -8.54 -9.27 -19.18
CA ASN A 275 -9.54 -8.21 -19.19
C ASN A 275 -9.05 -6.88 -19.80
N TRP A 276 -9.98 -5.97 -20.04
CA TRP A 276 -9.72 -4.61 -20.50
C TRP A 276 -9.20 -3.69 -19.38
N GLY A 277 -9.42 -4.09 -18.12
CA GLY A 277 -9.07 -3.37 -16.90
C GLY A 277 -7.61 -3.45 -16.46
N HIS A 278 -6.73 -4.13 -17.21
CA HIS A 278 -5.29 -4.26 -16.89
C HIS A 278 -4.61 -2.90 -16.68
N SER A 279 -3.53 -2.87 -15.89
CA SER A 279 -2.82 -1.62 -15.63
C SER A 279 -1.96 -1.22 -16.83
N LYS A 280 -1.97 0.06 -17.23
CA LYS A 280 -1.12 0.54 -18.34
C LYS A 280 0.29 0.90 -17.88
N LYS A 281 0.41 1.19 -16.58
CA LYS A 281 1.63 1.54 -15.87
C LYS A 281 1.61 0.84 -14.51
N ARG A 282 2.68 0.14 -14.13
CA ARG A 282 2.78 -0.58 -12.85
C ARG A 282 2.68 0.31 -11.60
N SER A 283 3.07 1.59 -11.69
CA SER A 283 2.93 2.55 -10.60
C SER A 283 1.47 2.72 -10.16
N TRP A 284 0.54 2.72 -11.13
CA TRP A 284 -0.90 2.79 -10.85
C TRP A 284 -1.48 1.48 -10.32
N LEU A 285 -0.90 0.34 -10.69
CA LEU A 285 -1.23 -0.94 -10.05
C LEU A 285 -0.82 -0.91 -8.58
N ARG A 286 0.39 -0.42 -8.27
CA ARG A 286 0.89 -0.30 -6.90
C ARG A 286 -0.02 0.58 -6.03
N LEU A 287 -0.47 1.73 -6.53
CA LEU A 287 -1.42 2.60 -5.83
C LEU A 287 -2.74 1.89 -5.51
N HIS A 288 -3.27 1.11 -6.46
CA HIS A 288 -4.49 0.34 -6.28
C HIS A 288 -4.31 -0.80 -5.25
N MET A 289 -3.16 -1.48 -5.29
CA MET A 289 -2.83 -2.52 -4.31
C MET A 289 -2.69 -1.97 -2.89
N TRP A 290 -2.12 -0.77 -2.71
CA TRP A 290 -2.06 -0.13 -1.39
C TRP A 290 -3.45 0.16 -0.81
N LEU A 291 -4.41 0.57 -1.64
CA LEU A 291 -5.80 0.75 -1.18
C LEU A 291 -6.47 -0.56 -0.77
N TRP A 292 -6.22 -1.63 -1.52
CA TRP A 292 -6.74 -2.93 -1.16
C TRP A 292 -6.08 -3.48 0.10
N LEU A 293 -4.77 -3.29 0.28
CA LEU A 293 -4.07 -3.66 1.50
C LEU A 293 -4.65 -2.93 2.72
N LEU A 294 -4.89 -1.62 2.59
CA LEU A 294 -5.48 -0.84 3.66
C LEU A 294 -6.87 -1.39 4.06
N TRP A 295 -7.70 -1.71 3.07
CA TRP A 295 -9.00 -2.33 3.32
C TRP A 295 -8.85 -3.70 3.96
N ARG A 296 -8.00 -4.56 3.40
CA ARG A 296 -7.76 -5.94 3.86
C ARG A 296 -7.29 -6.00 5.30
N ASN A 297 -6.30 -5.20 5.67
CA ASN A 297 -5.66 -5.30 6.97
C ASN A 297 -6.46 -4.62 8.09
N TYR A 298 -7.15 -3.52 7.79
CA TYR A 298 -7.69 -2.62 8.83
C TYR A 298 -9.22 -2.51 8.84
N VAL A 299 -9.90 -2.95 7.78
CA VAL A 299 -11.36 -2.80 7.65
C VAL A 299 -12.06 -4.14 7.46
N ARG A 300 -11.56 -4.96 6.54
CA ARG A 300 -12.16 -6.26 6.22
C ARG A 300 -11.89 -7.23 7.37
N PRO A 301 -12.94 -7.85 7.93
CA PRO A 301 -12.75 -9.00 8.81
C PRO A 301 -12.06 -10.17 8.09
N ILE A 302 -11.46 -11.10 8.85
CA ILE A 302 -10.82 -12.28 8.24
C ILE A 302 -11.85 -13.24 7.62
N THR A 303 -12.94 -13.53 8.34
CA THR A 303 -14.09 -14.36 7.92
C THR A 303 -15.35 -13.51 7.70
N ALA A 304 -16.39 -14.09 7.09
CA ALA A 304 -17.64 -13.38 6.81
C ALA A 304 -18.68 -13.49 7.94
N GLU A 305 -18.45 -14.38 8.92
CA GLU A 305 -19.42 -14.73 9.97
C GLU A 305 -19.11 -14.00 11.29
N GLY A 306 -20.12 -13.33 11.87
CA GLY A 306 -20.05 -12.59 13.13
C GLY A 306 -19.48 -11.16 13.02
N GLU A 307 -18.90 -10.64 14.11
CA GLU A 307 -18.02 -9.45 14.10
C GLU A 307 -16.51 -9.81 14.17
N PRO A 308 -15.95 -10.57 13.22
CA PRO A 308 -14.60 -11.08 13.39
C PRO A 308 -13.55 -9.96 13.35
N PRO A 309 -12.44 -10.12 14.08
CA PRO A 309 -11.36 -9.16 14.06
C PRO A 309 -10.74 -9.06 12.66
N THR A 310 -10.18 -7.90 12.35
CA THR A 310 -9.38 -7.72 11.13
C THR A 310 -7.99 -8.36 11.31
N PRO A 311 -7.26 -8.66 10.23
CA PRO A 311 -5.88 -9.11 10.32
C PRO A 311 -4.99 -8.22 11.21
N GLY A 312 -5.19 -6.89 11.15
CA GLY A 312 -4.45 -5.94 11.98
C GLY A 312 -4.81 -6.03 13.46
N MET A 313 -6.07 -6.32 13.80
CA MET A 313 -6.48 -6.54 15.19
C MET A 313 -5.89 -7.82 15.77
N LEU A 314 -5.90 -8.90 14.99
CA LEU A 314 -5.34 -10.20 15.41
C LEU A 314 -3.84 -10.18 15.70
N LEU A 315 -3.12 -9.20 15.17
CA LEU A 315 -1.69 -8.99 15.38
C LEU A 315 -1.39 -7.81 16.32
N GLY A 316 -2.41 -7.17 16.92
CA GLY A 316 -2.22 -6.01 17.78
C GLY A 316 -1.73 -4.74 17.06
N VAL A 317 -1.74 -4.71 15.72
CA VAL A 317 -1.36 -3.52 14.91
C VAL A 317 -2.37 -2.38 15.10
N THR A 318 -3.62 -2.73 15.41
CA THR A 318 -4.69 -1.79 15.76
C THR A 318 -5.60 -2.44 16.79
N SER A 319 -6.12 -1.68 17.75
CA SER A 319 -7.04 -2.21 18.77
C SER A 319 -8.46 -2.40 18.26
N ARG A 320 -8.82 -1.71 17.17
CA ARG A 320 -10.18 -1.71 16.60
C ARG A 320 -10.18 -1.70 15.08
N ARG A 321 -11.36 -1.98 14.53
CA ARG A 321 -11.65 -1.83 13.09
C ARG A 321 -11.68 -0.34 12.72
N TRP A 322 -11.11 -0.04 11.56
CA TRP A 322 -11.13 1.29 10.98
C TRP A 322 -12.31 1.47 10.02
N THR A 323 -12.81 2.69 9.93
CA THR A 323 -13.76 3.10 8.89
C THR A 323 -13.07 3.90 7.79
N ALA A 324 -13.67 3.94 6.59
CA ALA A 324 -13.19 4.81 5.51
C ALA A 324 -13.08 6.28 5.95
N ARG A 325 -14.04 6.74 6.76
CA ARG A 325 -14.08 8.12 7.25
C ARG A 325 -12.89 8.44 8.14
N GLU A 326 -12.47 7.52 8.98
CA GLU A 326 -11.32 7.69 9.89
C GLU A 326 -10.01 7.64 9.12
N LEU A 327 -9.85 6.62 8.27
CA LEU A 327 -8.63 6.42 7.45
C LEU A 327 -8.35 7.62 6.56
N PHE A 328 -9.38 8.25 5.99
CA PHE A 328 -9.27 9.42 5.13
C PHE A 328 -9.75 10.71 5.82
N ARG A 329 -9.67 10.80 7.16
CA ARG A 329 -10.00 12.04 7.89
C ARG A 329 -8.88 13.06 7.76
N TRP A 330 -7.65 12.63 8.03
CA TRP A 330 -6.46 13.46 8.15
C TRP A 330 -5.45 13.07 7.07
N ARG A 331 -4.63 14.02 6.65
CA ARG A 331 -3.47 13.77 5.81
C ARG A 331 -2.37 13.19 6.68
N ILE A 332 -1.60 12.29 6.08
CA ILE A 332 -0.35 11.83 6.64
C ILE A 332 0.78 12.63 6.01
N PHE A 333 1.32 13.55 6.80
CA PHE A 333 2.60 14.20 6.56
C PHE A 333 3.71 13.17 6.93
N SER A 334 4.97 13.48 6.73
CA SER A 334 6.09 12.53 6.92
C SER A 334 6.14 11.85 8.32
N PHE A 335 7.10 10.95 8.54
CA PHE A 335 7.00 9.84 9.50
C PHE A 335 7.14 10.18 11.00
N SER A 336 6.85 11.42 11.41
CA SER A 336 6.87 11.89 12.81
C SER A 336 5.57 12.61 13.22
N ASP A 337 4.52 12.56 12.39
CA ASP A 337 3.50 13.62 12.36
C ASP A 337 2.08 13.26 12.81
N LEU A 338 1.82 12.01 13.23
CA LEU A 338 0.50 11.66 13.75
C LEU A 338 0.43 11.98 15.26
N PRO A 339 -0.46 12.89 15.71
CA PRO A 339 -0.81 12.95 17.11
C PRO A 339 -1.48 11.64 17.49
N ASP A 340 -1.22 11.14 18.69
CA ASP A 340 -1.92 9.99 19.26
C ASP A 340 -3.43 10.19 19.12
N LEU A 341 -4.00 9.45 18.17
CA LEU A 341 -5.44 9.37 18.00
C LEU A 341 -5.92 8.34 19.03
N GLN A 342 -6.13 8.80 20.25
CA GLN A 342 -6.99 8.11 21.22
C GLN A 342 -8.43 8.06 20.69
#